data_AF-A0A948G6V1-F1
#
_entry.id   AF-A0A948G6V1-F1
#
_cell.length_a   1.000
_cell.length_b   1.000
_cell.length_c   1.000
_cell.angle_alpha   90.00
_cell.angle_beta   90.00
_cell.angle_gamma   90.00
#
_symmetry.space_group_name_H-M   'P 1'
#
loop_
_entity.id
_entity.type
_entity.pdbx_description
1 polymer ?
#
loop_
_entity_poly.entity_id
_entity_poly.type
_entity_poly.pdbx_seq_one_letter_code
_entity_poly.pdbx_strand_id
1 'polypeptide(L)'
;MDEPPEKKCAFCGAVLVEVPALASGEFHCRRCGTIGRYDRADMVAIFIPNYFSRMSELESLNRELVEEIGLEGMKGEYRDMRYLQKKHLERQDVLAEVAFLSHFRPFVEKW
;
A
#
# COMPACT_ATOMS: atom_id res chain seq x y z
N MET A 1 -31.26 -5.00 -18.65
CA MET A 1 -31.13 -4.71 -17.20
C MET A 1 -29.66 -4.54 -16.96
N ASP A 2 -29.24 -3.35 -16.56
CA ASP A 2 -27.85 -3.13 -16.13
C ASP A 2 -27.65 -3.88 -14.82
N GLU A 3 -26.59 -4.68 -14.73
CA GLU A 3 -26.23 -5.37 -13.49
C GLU A 3 -25.96 -4.32 -12.39
N PRO A 4 -26.42 -4.55 -11.15
CA PRO A 4 -26.14 -3.63 -10.06
C PRO A 4 -24.62 -3.55 -9.85
N PRO A 5 -24.07 -2.36 -9.51
CA PRO A 5 -22.64 -2.22 -9.33
C PRO A 5 -22.13 -3.18 -8.25
N GLU A 6 -21.07 -3.92 -8.56
CA GLU A 6 -20.42 -4.85 -7.64
C GLU A 6 -19.42 -4.11 -6.73
N LYS A 7 -19.30 -4.57 -5.49
CA LYS A 7 -18.33 -4.04 -4.52
C LYS A 7 -16.91 -4.38 -4.98
N LYS A 8 -15.96 -3.47 -4.74
CA LYS A 8 -14.53 -3.68 -5.03
C LYS A 8 -13.72 -3.75 -3.74
N CYS A 9 -12.67 -4.56 -3.77
CA CYS A 9 -11.66 -4.58 -2.72
C CYS A 9 -10.99 -3.19 -2.64
N ALA A 10 -11.03 -2.57 -1.47
CA ALA A 10 -10.41 -1.26 -1.26
C ALA A 10 -8.88 -1.27 -1.45
N PHE A 11 -8.25 -2.44 -1.30
CA PHE A 11 -6.80 -2.60 -1.43
C PHE A 11 -6.36 -2.80 -2.89
N CYS A 12 -6.81 -3.88 -3.56
CA CYS A 12 -6.32 -4.21 -4.91
C CYS A 12 -7.28 -3.83 -6.06
N GLY A 13 -8.44 -3.25 -5.75
CA GLY A 13 -9.46 -2.86 -6.73
C GLY A 13 -10.21 -4.01 -7.40
N ALA A 14 -9.90 -5.28 -7.05
CA ALA A 14 -10.59 -6.44 -7.60
C ALA A 14 -12.06 -6.45 -7.22
N VAL A 15 -12.91 -6.91 -8.14
CA VAL A 15 -14.35 -7.05 -7.90
C VAL A 15 -14.63 -8.20 -6.95
N LEU A 16 -15.49 -7.96 -5.96
CA LEU A 16 -15.99 -8.96 -5.03
C LEU A 16 -17.26 -9.56 -5.64
N VAL A 17 -17.09 -10.67 -6.35
CA VAL A 17 -18.14 -11.38 -7.09
C VAL A 17 -19.35 -11.62 -6.19
N GLU A 18 -20.55 -11.32 -6.71
CA GLU A 18 -21.83 -11.51 -6.02
C GLU A 18 -22.02 -10.64 -4.75
N VAL A 19 -21.16 -9.63 -4.54
CA VAL A 19 -21.33 -8.67 -3.44
C VAL A 19 -21.87 -7.35 -3.99
N PRO A 20 -23.13 -6.99 -3.68
CA PRO A 20 -23.68 -5.68 -4.05
C PRO A 20 -22.82 -4.53 -3.51
N ALA A 21 -22.66 -3.44 -4.27
CA ALA A 21 -21.84 -2.29 -3.87
C ALA A 21 -22.19 -1.72 -2.48
N LEU A 22 -23.48 -1.75 -2.11
CA LEU A 22 -24.00 -1.24 -0.83
C LEU A 22 -24.17 -2.32 0.25
N ALA A 23 -23.64 -3.53 0.05
CA ALA A 23 -23.70 -4.57 1.07
C ALA A 23 -22.83 -4.19 2.29
N SER A 24 -23.39 -4.32 3.49
CA SER A 24 -22.65 -4.25 4.76
C SER A 24 -22.19 -5.65 5.17
N GLY A 25 -21.08 -5.73 5.91
CA GLY A 25 -20.53 -7.00 6.39
C GLY A 25 -19.04 -7.15 6.10
N GLU A 26 -18.53 -8.35 6.32
CA GLU A 26 -17.14 -8.71 6.08
C GLU A 26 -17.01 -9.44 4.75
N PHE A 27 -16.12 -8.96 3.89
CA PHE A 27 -15.90 -9.53 2.57
C PHE A 27 -14.42 -9.80 2.34
N HIS A 28 -14.13 -11.00 1.85
CA HIS A 28 -12.78 -11.46 1.59
C HIS A 28 -12.42 -11.33 0.10
N CYS A 29 -11.32 -10.65 -0.20
CA CYS A 29 -10.80 -10.56 -1.54
C CYS A 29 -9.93 -11.79 -1.87
N ARG A 30 -10.42 -12.65 -2.79
CA ARG A 30 -9.66 -13.82 -3.24
C ARG A 30 -8.37 -13.49 -4.01
N ARG A 31 -8.21 -12.25 -4.50
CA ARG A 31 -7.03 -11.83 -5.28
C ARG A 31 -5.83 -11.46 -4.38
N CYS A 32 -6.05 -10.66 -3.35
CA CYS A 32 -4.97 -10.16 -2.48
C CYS A 32 -5.03 -10.67 -1.04
N GLY A 33 -6.05 -11.45 -0.67
CA GLY A 33 -6.21 -11.99 0.68
C GLY A 33 -6.69 -10.97 1.72
N THR A 34 -6.97 -9.73 1.30
CA THR A 34 -7.48 -8.68 2.19
C THR A 34 -8.92 -8.98 2.60
N ILE A 35 -9.25 -8.73 3.87
CA ILE A 35 -10.64 -8.77 4.37
C ILE A 35 -11.05 -7.34 4.71
N GLY A 36 -12.16 -6.87 4.13
CA GLY A 36 -12.72 -5.57 4.45
C GLY A 36 -14.05 -5.70 5.19
N ARG A 37 -14.23 -4.95 6.27
CA ARG A 37 -15.52 -4.76 6.94
C ARG A 37 -16.14 -3.46 6.47
N TYR A 38 -17.37 -3.51 5.98
CA TYR A 38 -18.08 -2.37 5.39
C TYR A 38 -19.40 -2.09 6.09
N ASP A 39 -19.73 -0.82 6.20
CA ASP A 39 -21.10 -0.34 6.40
C ASP A 39 -21.56 0.35 5.11
N ARG A 40 -22.40 -0.34 4.34
CA ARG A 40 -22.82 0.05 3.00
C ARG A 40 -21.62 0.30 2.08
N ALA A 41 -21.39 1.55 1.68
CA ALA A 41 -20.27 1.94 0.83
C ALA A 41 -18.98 2.19 1.63
N ASP A 42 -19.10 2.47 2.92
CA ASP A 42 -18.01 2.93 3.76
C ASP A 42 -17.21 1.76 4.32
N MET A 43 -15.89 1.84 4.22
CA MET A 43 -14.99 0.87 4.85
C MET A 43 -14.79 1.26 6.32
N VAL A 44 -15.01 0.31 7.23
CA VAL A 44 -14.93 0.54 8.68
C VAL A 44 -13.65 -0.03 9.26
N ALA A 45 -13.25 -1.22 8.81
CA ALA A 45 -12.02 -1.88 9.21
C ALA A 45 -11.46 -2.72 8.05
N ILE A 46 -10.16 -2.98 8.05
CA ILE A 46 -9.53 -3.79 7.00
C ILE A 46 -8.39 -4.63 7.57
N PHE A 47 -8.37 -5.91 7.23
CA PHE A 47 -7.22 -6.78 7.41
C PHE A 47 -6.45 -6.87 6.10
N ILE A 48 -5.21 -6.38 6.12
CA ILE A 48 -4.25 -6.52 5.01
C ILE A 48 -3.17 -7.51 5.46
N PRO A 49 -2.97 -8.63 4.75
CA PRO A 49 -1.92 -9.60 5.10
C PRO A 49 -0.55 -8.93 5.22
N ASN A 50 0.18 -9.27 6.30
CA ASN A 50 1.54 -8.79 6.58
C ASN A 50 1.72 -7.27 6.68
N TYR A 51 0.64 -6.49 6.84
CA TYR A 51 0.68 -5.02 6.83
C TYR A 51 1.81 -4.41 7.68
N PHE A 52 1.89 -4.79 8.96
CA PHE A 52 2.89 -4.22 9.87
C PHE A 52 4.32 -4.66 9.54
N SER A 53 4.51 -5.91 9.11
CA SER A 53 5.82 -6.39 8.64
C SER A 53 6.26 -5.60 7.42
N ARG A 54 5.37 -5.45 6.42
CA ARG A 54 5.67 -4.74 5.19
C ARG A 54 5.95 -3.25 5.43
N MET A 55 5.20 -2.60 6.30
CA MET A 55 5.47 -1.22 6.72
C MET A 55 6.86 -1.10 7.37
N SER A 56 7.21 -2.02 8.27
CA SER A 56 8.53 -2.02 8.92
C SER A 56 9.69 -2.23 7.94
N GLU A 57 9.51 -3.14 6.98
CA GLU A 57 10.47 -3.39 5.89
C GLU A 57 10.69 -2.14 5.04
N LEU A 58 9.60 -1.47 4.61
CA LEU A 58 9.66 -0.26 3.79
C LEU A 58 10.34 0.89 4.53
N GLU A 59 10.06 1.04 5.83
CA GLU A 59 10.74 2.03 6.67
C GLU A 59 12.24 1.75 6.80
N SER A 60 12.64 0.48 6.93
CA SER A 60 14.06 0.10 6.92
C SER A 60 14.72 0.42 5.59
N LEU A 61 14.10 -0.01 4.49
CA LEU A 61 14.63 0.21 3.15
C LEU A 61 14.75 1.70 2.82
N ASN A 62 13.79 2.54 3.22
CA ASN A 62 13.92 3.99 3.04
C ASN A 62 15.08 4.58 3.86
N ARG A 63 15.35 4.10 5.08
CA ARG A 63 16.52 4.55 5.85
C ARG A 63 17.83 4.18 5.15
N GLU A 64 17.94 2.94 4.69
CA GLU A 64 19.11 2.44 3.95
C GLU A 64 19.34 3.24 2.67
N LEU A 65 18.29 3.50 1.88
CA LEU A 65 18.37 4.30 0.66
C LEU A 65 18.81 5.75 0.94
N VAL A 66 18.31 6.37 2.02
CA VAL A 66 18.73 7.72 2.42
C VAL A 66 20.21 7.74 2.78
N GLU A 67 20.70 6.73 3.50
CA GLU A 67 22.11 6.59 3.84
C GLU A 67 22.98 6.42 2.59
N GLU A 68 22.63 5.50 1.69
CA GLU A 68 23.36 5.25 0.43
C GLU A 68 23.41 6.51 -0.45
N ILE A 69 22.29 7.21 -0.61
CA ILE A 69 22.22 8.48 -1.35
C ILE A 69 23.12 9.53 -0.70
N GLY A 70 23.09 9.62 0.64
CA GLY A 70 23.94 10.54 1.39
C GLY A 70 25.43 10.26 1.19
N LEU A 71 25.84 9.00 1.35
CA LEU A 71 27.23 8.56 1.17
C LEU A 71 27.75 8.84 -0.25
N GLU A 72 26.95 8.54 -1.27
CA GLU A 72 27.34 8.84 -2.65
C GLU A 72 27.37 10.36 -2.92
N GLY A 73 26.41 11.11 -2.37
CA GLY A 73 26.36 12.57 -2.49
C GLY A 73 27.57 13.28 -1.88
N MET A 74 28.14 12.72 -0.81
CA MET A 74 29.33 13.26 -0.14
C MET A 74 30.63 13.11 -0.93
N LYS A 75 30.66 12.31 -2.02
CA LYS A 75 31.85 12.14 -2.87
C LYS A 75 32.18 13.37 -3.74
N GLY A 76 31.36 14.41 -3.73
CA GLY A 76 31.61 15.65 -4.46
C GLY A 76 31.68 15.43 -5.97
N GLU A 77 32.80 15.80 -6.59
CA GLU A 77 33.03 15.62 -8.03
C GLU A 77 33.14 14.15 -8.46
N TYR A 78 33.46 13.24 -7.53
CA TYR A 78 33.60 11.80 -7.79
C TYR A 78 32.29 11.02 -7.65
N ARG A 79 31.17 11.69 -7.40
CA ARG A 79 29.88 11.02 -7.24
C ARG A 79 29.40 10.41 -8.56
N ASP A 80 28.83 9.21 -8.48
CA ASP A 80 28.16 8.57 -9.58
C ASP A 80 26.70 9.05 -9.67
N MET A 81 26.45 9.93 -10.64
CA MET A 81 25.11 10.47 -10.90
C MET A 81 24.10 9.42 -11.38
N ARG A 82 24.55 8.35 -12.07
CA ARG A 82 23.65 7.28 -12.52
C ARG A 82 23.21 6.43 -11.33
N TYR A 83 24.14 6.14 -10.42
CA TYR A 83 23.82 5.48 -9.16
C TYR A 83 22.84 6.30 -8.33
N LEU A 84 23.11 7.61 -8.13
CA LEU A 84 22.21 8.49 -7.40
C LEU A 84 20.81 8.54 -8.00
N GLN A 85 20.69 8.68 -9.33
CA GLN A 85 19.39 8.69 -9.99
C GLN A 85 18.64 7.38 -9.76
N LYS A 86 19.31 6.23 -9.90
CA LYS A 86 18.73 4.91 -9.63
C LYS A 86 18.22 4.82 -8.19
N LYS A 87 19.02 5.24 -7.21
CA LYS A 87 18.64 5.21 -5.79
C LYS A 87 17.50 6.14 -5.43
N HIS A 88 17.43 7.31 -6.07
CA HIS A 88 16.29 8.20 -5.92
C HIS A 88 14.99 7.61 -6.49
N LEU A 89 15.05 6.91 -7.63
CA LEU A 89 13.89 6.20 -8.19
C LEU A 89 13.45 5.05 -7.27
N GLU A 90 14.38 4.22 -6.80
CA GLU A 90 14.09 3.17 -5.82
C GLU A 90 13.40 3.74 -4.57
N ARG A 91 13.89 4.89 -4.07
CA ARG A 91 13.28 5.58 -2.92
C ARG A 91 11.87 6.11 -3.23
N GLN A 92 11.61 6.60 -4.44
CA GLN A 92 10.28 7.05 -4.83
C GLN A 92 9.28 5.90 -4.83
N ASP A 93 9.67 4.72 -5.31
CA ASP A 93 8.83 3.52 -5.30
C ASP A 93 8.48 3.10 -3.86
N VAL A 94 9.48 3.10 -2.96
CA VAL A 94 9.27 2.81 -1.54
C VAL A 94 8.32 3.82 -0.88
N LEU A 95 8.53 5.11 -1.12
CA LEU A 95 7.68 6.16 -0.55
C LEU A 95 6.25 6.10 -1.09
N ALA A 96 6.06 5.72 -2.36
CA ALA A 96 4.74 5.53 -2.95
C ALA A 96 4.00 4.37 -2.26
N GLU A 97 4.68 3.25 -2.00
CA GLU A 97 4.09 2.12 -1.29
C GLU A 97 3.77 2.46 0.18
N VAL A 98 4.69 3.16 0.88
CA VAL A 98 4.45 3.65 2.25
C VAL A 98 3.23 4.56 2.30
N ALA A 99 3.10 5.49 1.36
CA ALA A 99 1.96 6.40 1.29
C ALA A 99 0.65 5.63 1.06
N PHE A 100 0.67 4.66 0.14
CA PHE A 100 -0.48 3.80 -0.13
C PHE A 100 -0.90 2.98 1.09
N LEU A 101 0.04 2.32 1.79
CA LEU A 101 -0.27 1.55 3.00
C LEU A 101 -0.72 2.44 4.16
N SER A 102 -0.09 3.60 4.35
CA SER A 102 -0.43 4.55 5.41
C SER A 102 -1.88 5.05 5.31
N HIS A 103 -2.45 5.12 4.09
CA HIS A 103 -3.87 5.43 3.89
C HIS A 103 -4.79 4.44 4.61
N PHE A 104 -4.39 3.17 4.72
CA PHE A 104 -5.19 2.12 5.37
C PHE A 104 -5.00 2.04 6.88
N ARG A 105 -3.96 2.69 7.43
CA ARG A 105 -3.61 2.62 8.86
C ARG A 105 -4.81 2.82 9.80
N PRO A 106 -5.67 3.84 9.64
CA PRO A 106 -6.80 4.06 10.55
C PRO A 106 -7.87 2.96 10.50
N PHE A 107 -7.89 2.14 9.45
CA PHE A 107 -8.83 1.02 9.28
C PHE A 107 -8.21 -0.29 9.75
N VAL A 108 -6.89 -0.45 9.57
CA VAL A 108 -6.13 -1.60 10.10
C VAL A 108 -6.11 -1.54 11.63
N GLU A 109 -5.94 -0.37 12.23
CA GLU A 109 -5.95 -0.20 13.70
C GLU A 109 -7.32 -0.48 14.35
N LYS A 110 -8.39 -0.56 13.54
CA LYS A 110 -9.76 -0.90 13.98
C LYS A 110 -10.11 -2.38 13.77
N TRP A 111 -9.21 -3.15 13.16
CA TRP A 111 -9.37 -4.59 12.96
C TRP A 111 -9.01 -5.35 14.23
#